data_AF-A0A1D2QW92-F1
#
_entry.id   AF-A0A1D2QW92-F1
#
_cell.length_a   1.000
_cell.length_b   1.000
_cell.length_c   1.000
_cell.angle_alpha   90.00
_cell.angle_beta   90.00
_cell.angle_gamma   90.00
#
_symmetry.space_group_name_H-M   'P 1'
#
loop_
_entity.id
_entity.type
_entity.pdbx_description
1 polymer ?
#
loop_
_entity_poly.entity_id
_entity_poly.type
_entity_poly.pdbx_seq_one_letter_code
_entity_poly.pdbx_strand_id
1 'polypeptide(L)'
;MELKTKKSGLLILMVLLLVGVVALSGCIGGQKTEDLQTIGEAVKTKQGITLCGSLSRDDRYACKNAITNEDVSLCNEMSASGKEVCIAAVAEAKEDVSLCNEISATSKKDWCIALVARAKQNATLCKKIAYGYIKEECIEGAS
;
A
#
# COMPACT_ATOMS: atom_id res chain seq x y z
N MET A 1 7.88 21.91 -71.75
CA MET A 1 8.17 20.71 -70.94
C MET A 1 9.56 20.95 -70.37
N GLU A 2 9.88 21.00 -69.07
CA GLU A 2 9.29 20.44 -67.86
C GLU A 2 9.76 21.29 -66.67
N LEU A 3 8.85 21.92 -65.91
CA LEU A 3 9.19 22.71 -64.71
C LEU A 3 8.15 22.47 -63.60
N LYS A 4 7.63 21.23 -63.49
CA LYS A 4 6.54 20.87 -62.58
C LYS A 4 6.90 19.87 -61.47
N THR A 5 8.13 19.36 -61.42
CA THR A 5 8.51 18.25 -60.53
C THR A 5 9.37 18.62 -59.31
N LYS A 6 9.97 19.82 -59.26
CA LYS A 6 10.93 20.17 -58.19
C LYS A 6 10.29 20.70 -56.89
N LYS A 7 9.04 21.19 -56.95
CA LYS A 7 8.36 21.83 -55.80
C LYS A 7 7.72 20.82 -54.84
N SER A 8 7.25 19.67 -55.34
CA SER A 8 6.63 18.62 -54.53
C SER A 8 7.64 17.82 -53.70
N GLY A 9 8.84 17.57 -54.24
CA GLY A 9 9.90 16.87 -53.49
C GLY A 9 10.41 17.68 -52.30
N LEU A 10 10.50 19.01 -52.44
CA LEU A 10 10.91 19.91 -51.36
C LEU A 10 9.86 19.98 -50.25
N LEU A 11 8.57 19.96 -50.60
CA LEU A 11 7.49 19.95 -49.64
C LEU A 11 7.46 18.65 -48.82
N ILE A 12 7.67 17.50 -49.48
CA ILE A 12 7.72 16.18 -48.82
C ILE A 12 8.93 16.10 -47.86
N LEU A 13 10.09 16.63 -48.27
CA LEU A 13 11.28 16.67 -47.41
C LEU A 13 11.05 17.53 -46.16
N MET A 14 10.37 18.68 -46.29
CA MET A 14 10.04 19.54 -45.14
C MET A 14 9.01 18.90 -44.20
N VAL A 15 8.01 18.19 -44.74
CA VAL A 15 7.04 17.45 -43.92
C VAL A 15 7.71 16.31 -43.16
N LEU A 16 8.64 15.57 -43.78
CA LEU A 16 9.40 14.51 -43.11
C LEU A 16 10.32 15.04 -42.00
N LEU A 17 10.95 16.19 -42.20
CA LEU A 17 11.76 16.84 -41.17
C LEU A 17 10.90 17.33 -39.99
N LEU A 18 9.71 17.88 -40.24
CA LEU A 18 8.79 18.31 -39.19
C LEU A 18 8.24 17.13 -38.37
N VAL A 19 7.88 16.02 -39.02
CA VAL A 19 7.43 14.79 -38.33
C VAL A 19 8.57 14.17 -37.51
N GLY A 20 9.80 14.20 -38.02
CA GLY A 20 10.99 13.74 -37.28
C GLY A 20 11.29 14.56 -36.02
N VAL A 21 11.11 15.89 -36.07
CA VAL A 21 11.30 16.78 -34.90
C VAL A 21 10.23 16.56 -33.84
N VAL A 22 8.97 16.31 -34.23
CA VAL A 22 7.87 15.97 -33.29
C VAL A 22 8.11 14.62 -32.60
N ALA A 23 8.69 13.64 -33.30
CA ALA A 23 9.05 12.34 -32.71
C ALA A 23 10.20 12.42 -31.70
N LEU A 24 11.15 13.35 -31.89
CA LEU A 24 12.29 13.54 -30.96
C LEU A 24 11.96 14.45 -29.76
N SER A 25 10.88 15.25 -29.84
CA SER A 25 10.44 16.13 -28.75
C SER A 25 9.25 15.57 -27.94
N GLY A 26 8.83 14.35 -28.24
CA GLY A 26 7.83 13.59 -27.48
C GLY A 26 8.30 13.11 -26.10
N CYS A 27 8.89 13.97 -25.28
CA CYS A 27 8.94 13.79 -23.84
C CYS A 27 7.56 14.14 -23.27
N ILE A 28 6.64 13.18 -23.36
CA ILE A 28 5.39 13.21 -22.60
C ILE A 28 5.78 13.16 -21.12
N GLY A 29 5.50 14.26 -20.43
CA GLY A 29 5.55 14.33 -18.98
C GLY A 29 4.55 13.35 -18.35
N GLY A 30 4.92 12.84 -17.19
CA GLY A 30 4.05 12.03 -16.35
C GLY A 30 4.86 11.17 -15.40
N GLN A 31 5.06 11.65 -14.18
CA GLN A 31 5.35 10.76 -13.06
C GLN A 31 4.29 9.66 -13.01
N LYS A 32 4.72 8.41 -13.09
CA LYS A 32 4.02 7.28 -12.48
C LYS A 32 5.03 6.51 -11.64
N THR A 33 5.31 7.05 -10.47
CA THR A 33 5.47 6.20 -9.29
C THR A 33 4.18 5.41 -9.10
N GLU A 34 4.29 4.15 -8.65
CA GLU A 34 3.21 3.21 -8.33
C GLU A 34 2.76 2.22 -9.42
N ASP A 35 3.70 1.55 -10.08
CA ASP A 35 3.44 0.17 -10.54
C ASP A 35 3.83 -0.81 -9.43
N LEU A 36 2.98 -0.89 -8.40
CA LEU A 36 2.85 -2.10 -7.58
C LEU A 36 1.47 -2.69 -7.84
N GLN A 37 1.28 -3.15 -9.06
CA GLN A 37 0.11 -3.92 -9.42
C GLN A 37 0.61 -5.09 -10.28
N THR A 38 0.86 -6.22 -9.64
CA THR A 38 0.51 -7.59 -10.07
C THR A 38 1.18 -8.60 -9.12
N ILE A 39 0.58 -8.82 -7.94
CA ILE A 39 0.66 -10.13 -7.27
C ILE A 39 -0.68 -10.31 -6.54
N GLY A 40 -1.45 -11.33 -6.94
CA GLY A 40 -2.49 -11.99 -6.15
C GLY A 40 -3.61 -11.12 -5.55
N GLU A 41 -4.79 -11.18 -6.17
CA GLU A 41 -6.13 -11.05 -5.58
C GLU A 41 -6.23 -10.51 -4.13
N ALA A 42 -6.78 -9.30 -4.01
CA ALA A 42 -7.14 -8.60 -2.77
C ALA A 42 -5.99 -8.27 -1.82
N VAL A 43 -5.36 -7.10 -2.02
CA VAL A 43 -4.74 -6.34 -0.92
C VAL A 43 -5.86 -6.00 0.07
N LYS A 44 -6.09 -6.89 1.04
CA LYS A 44 -6.97 -6.67 2.18
C LYS A 44 -6.32 -5.60 3.05
N THR A 45 -6.83 -4.37 2.87
CA THR A 45 -6.59 -3.14 3.64
C THR A 45 -5.29 -2.38 3.36
N LYS A 46 -5.45 -1.14 2.91
CA LYS A 46 -4.40 -0.12 2.73
C LYS A 46 -3.72 0.27 4.06
N GLN A 47 -4.39 0.04 5.19
CA GLN A 47 -3.96 0.47 6.52
C GLN A 47 -2.87 -0.46 7.11
N GLY A 48 -3.00 -1.79 7.01
CA GLY A 48 -1.96 -2.72 7.48
C GLY A 48 -0.60 -2.50 6.79
N ILE A 49 -0.61 -2.24 5.48
CA ILE A 49 0.60 -1.88 4.71
C ILE A 49 1.19 -0.54 5.18
N THR A 50 0.34 0.41 5.56
CA THR A 50 0.77 1.73 6.05
C THR A 50 1.42 1.61 7.43
N LEU A 51 0.93 0.71 8.28
CA LEU A 51 1.44 0.49 9.63
C LEU A 51 2.92 0.05 9.63
N CYS A 52 3.30 -0.85 8.72
CA CYS A 52 4.69 -1.27 8.53
C CYS A 52 5.64 -0.10 8.15
N GLY A 53 5.10 1.00 7.61
CA GLY A 53 5.90 2.15 7.17
C GLY A 53 6.65 2.86 8.30
N SER A 54 6.17 2.71 9.54
CA SER A 54 6.79 3.28 10.74
C SER A 54 8.05 2.53 11.22
N LEU A 55 8.32 1.35 10.65
CA LEU A 55 9.41 0.48 11.08
C LEU A 55 10.74 0.82 10.40
N SER A 56 11.83 0.26 10.95
CA SER A 56 13.16 0.28 10.32
C SER A 56 13.08 -0.32 8.91
N ARG A 57 14.09 -0.08 8.07
CA ARG A 57 14.08 -0.58 6.69
C ARG A 57 13.86 -2.10 6.65
N ASP A 58 14.64 -2.84 7.45
CA ASP A 58 14.62 -4.31 7.43
C ASP A 58 13.31 -4.85 8.02
N ASP A 59 12.88 -4.33 9.17
CA ASP A 59 11.60 -4.70 9.80
C ASP A 59 10.41 -4.39 8.87
N ARG A 60 10.45 -3.29 8.12
CA ARG A 60 9.38 -2.91 7.19
C ARG A 60 9.20 -3.91 6.05
N TYR A 61 10.31 -4.41 5.49
CA TYR A 61 10.23 -5.43 4.44
C TYR A 61 9.68 -6.75 4.99
N ALA A 62 10.17 -7.19 6.16
CA ALA A 62 9.67 -8.38 6.83
C ALA A 62 8.16 -8.27 7.16
N CYS A 63 7.73 -7.13 7.70
CA CYS A 63 6.33 -6.85 8.02
C CYS A 63 5.41 -6.93 6.79
N LYS A 64 5.82 -6.33 5.66
CA LYS A 64 5.06 -6.44 4.41
C LYS A 64 4.97 -7.88 3.92
N ASN A 65 6.07 -8.63 4.01
CA ASN A 65 6.08 -10.03 3.64
C ASN A 65 5.15 -10.88 4.53
N ALA A 66 5.13 -10.62 5.84
CA ALA A 66 4.22 -11.25 6.79
C ALA A 66 2.74 -11.01 6.43
N ILE A 67 2.39 -9.77 6.06
CA ILE A 67 1.03 -9.42 5.62
C ILE A 67 0.67 -10.16 4.32
N THR A 68 1.53 -10.09 3.30
CA THR A 68 1.27 -10.71 2.00
C THR A 68 1.09 -12.22 2.10
N ASN A 69 1.80 -12.89 3.00
CA ASN A 69 1.67 -14.32 3.22
C ASN A 69 0.66 -14.69 4.32
N GLU A 70 0.03 -13.70 4.96
CA GLU A 70 -0.82 -13.89 6.14
C GLU A 70 -0.16 -14.77 7.23
N ASP A 71 1.17 -14.65 7.37
CA ASP A 71 1.99 -15.50 8.24
C ASP A 71 2.64 -14.66 9.35
N VAL A 72 2.03 -14.75 10.54
CA VAL A 72 2.49 -14.04 11.74
C VAL A 72 3.85 -14.54 12.24
N SER A 73 4.25 -15.76 11.88
CA SER A 73 5.53 -16.31 12.31
C SER A 73 6.71 -15.53 11.73
N LEU A 74 6.52 -14.89 10.58
CA LEU A 74 7.49 -13.99 9.94
C LEU A 74 7.75 -12.70 10.77
N CYS A 75 6.88 -12.37 11.72
CA CYS A 75 7.08 -11.25 12.64
C CYS A 75 8.09 -11.56 13.76
N ASN A 76 8.50 -12.83 13.95
CA ASN A 76 9.33 -13.23 15.09
C ASN A 76 10.78 -12.77 15.01
N GLU A 77 11.28 -12.55 13.79
CA GLU A 77 12.68 -12.16 13.53
C GLU A 77 12.92 -10.65 13.68
N MET A 78 11.91 -9.90 14.12
CA MET A 78 11.92 -8.44 14.18
C MET A 78 12.32 -7.92 15.56
N SER A 79 12.66 -6.64 15.63
CA SER A 79 12.79 -5.94 16.92
C SER A 79 11.50 -6.09 17.75
N ALA A 80 11.59 -6.07 19.08
CA ALA A 80 10.41 -6.26 19.94
C ALA A 80 9.26 -5.28 19.61
N SER A 81 9.58 -4.02 19.33
CA SER A 81 8.60 -3.04 18.86
C SER A 81 8.08 -3.31 17.46
N GLY A 82 8.96 -3.76 16.54
CA GLY A 82 8.59 -4.10 15.17
C GLY A 82 7.69 -5.33 15.09
N LYS A 83 7.95 -6.34 15.93
CA LYS A 83 7.15 -7.55 16.06
C LYS A 83 5.70 -7.24 16.41
N GLU A 84 5.45 -6.43 17.44
CA GLU A 84 4.08 -6.08 17.84
C GLU A 84 3.32 -5.31 16.73
N VAL A 85 4.02 -4.42 16.00
CA VAL A 85 3.45 -3.71 14.86
C VAL A 85 3.11 -4.66 13.71
N CYS A 86 4.01 -5.60 13.41
CA CYS A 86 3.81 -6.62 12.39
C CYS A 86 2.63 -7.53 12.73
N ILE A 87 2.54 -8.01 13.98
CA ILE A 87 1.41 -8.82 14.45
C ILE A 87 0.10 -8.07 14.25
N ALA A 88 0.04 -6.79 14.61
CA ALA A 88 -1.17 -5.98 14.43
C ALA A 88 -1.58 -5.84 12.95
N ALA A 89 -0.61 -5.65 12.07
CA ALA A 89 -0.88 -5.54 10.63
C ALA A 89 -1.33 -6.87 10.01
N VAL A 90 -0.75 -8.00 10.43
CA VAL A 90 -1.20 -9.34 10.02
C VAL A 90 -2.59 -9.63 10.58
N ALA A 91 -2.86 -9.27 11.84
CA ALA A 91 -4.18 -9.40 12.46
C ALA A 91 -5.26 -8.65 11.67
N GLU A 92 -4.97 -7.40 11.26
CA GLU A 92 -5.86 -6.60 10.42
C GLU A 92 -6.11 -7.27 9.06
N ALA A 93 -5.05 -7.67 8.34
CA ALA A 93 -5.16 -8.27 7.01
C ALA A 93 -5.93 -9.60 7.02
N LYS A 94 -5.75 -10.40 8.08
CA LYS A 94 -6.49 -11.66 8.30
C LYS A 94 -7.86 -11.46 8.93
N GLU A 95 -8.15 -10.25 9.38
CA GLU A 95 -9.30 -9.94 10.23
C GLU A 95 -9.42 -10.85 11.46
N ASP A 96 -8.28 -11.22 12.04
CA ASP A 96 -8.17 -12.17 13.15
C ASP A 96 -7.75 -11.46 14.43
N VAL A 97 -8.73 -11.14 15.27
CA VAL A 97 -8.54 -10.47 16.55
C VAL A 97 -7.78 -11.33 17.57
N SER A 98 -7.70 -12.64 17.36
CA SER A 98 -7.02 -13.53 18.31
C SER A 98 -5.51 -13.29 18.33
N LEU A 99 -4.93 -12.89 17.19
CA LEU A 99 -3.52 -12.52 17.06
C LEU A 99 -3.15 -11.30 17.91
N CYS A 100 -4.09 -10.38 18.17
CA CYS A 100 -3.86 -9.25 19.07
C CYS A 100 -3.55 -9.68 20.52
N ASN A 101 -3.82 -10.92 20.91
CA ASN A 101 -3.46 -11.43 22.23
C ASN A 101 -1.96 -11.67 22.40
N GLU A 102 -1.20 -11.75 21.32
CA GLU A 102 0.26 -11.89 21.35
C GLU A 102 0.99 -10.56 21.64
N ILE A 103 0.27 -9.44 21.57
CA ILE A 103 0.80 -8.11 21.87
C ILE A 103 0.76 -7.88 23.37
N SER A 104 1.91 -7.56 23.94
CA SER A 104 2.08 -7.45 25.40
C SER A 104 1.64 -6.09 25.93
N ALA A 105 1.92 -5.02 25.19
CA ALA A 105 1.52 -3.67 25.60
C ALA A 105 0.01 -3.47 25.40
N THR A 106 -0.74 -3.24 26.49
CA THR A 106 -2.20 -3.05 26.47
C THR A 106 -2.66 -2.01 25.45
N SER A 107 -1.99 -0.87 25.37
CA SER A 107 -2.35 0.19 24.42
C SER A 107 -2.18 -0.26 22.96
N LYS A 108 -1.13 -1.02 22.64
CA LYS A 108 -0.91 -1.56 21.29
C LYS A 108 -1.88 -2.69 20.98
N LYS A 109 -2.21 -3.53 21.96
CA LYS A 109 -3.24 -4.57 21.84
C LYS A 109 -4.61 -3.95 21.53
N ASP A 110 -4.96 -2.89 22.25
CA ASP A 110 -6.20 -2.13 22.02
C ASP A 110 -6.26 -1.54 20.61
N TRP A 111 -5.16 -0.95 20.14
CA TRP A 111 -5.04 -0.50 18.75
C TRP A 111 -5.18 -1.63 17.72
N CYS A 112 -4.56 -2.78 17.96
CA CYS A 112 -4.71 -3.96 17.11
C CYS A 112 -6.18 -4.40 17.03
N ILE A 113 -6.89 -4.47 18.17
CA ILE A 113 -8.30 -4.81 18.21
C ILE A 113 -9.12 -3.78 17.41
N ALA A 114 -8.79 -2.50 17.51
CA ALA A 114 -9.48 -1.45 16.77
C ALA A 114 -9.27 -1.58 15.25
N LEU A 115 -8.05 -1.87 14.79
CA LEU A 115 -7.78 -2.13 13.37
C LEU A 115 -8.59 -3.32 12.85
N VAL A 116 -8.60 -4.44 13.59
CA VAL A 116 -9.42 -5.61 13.22
C VAL A 116 -10.91 -5.30 13.22
N ALA A 117 -11.40 -4.53 14.20
CA ALA A 117 -12.79 -4.11 14.26
C ALA A 117 -13.19 -3.29 13.04
N ARG A 118 -12.33 -2.35 12.60
CA ARG A 118 -12.53 -1.54 11.40
C ARG A 118 -12.49 -2.39 10.13
N ALA A 119 -11.50 -3.27 9.99
CA ALA A 119 -11.40 -4.17 8.83
C ALA A 119 -12.66 -5.04 8.70
N LYS A 120 -13.16 -5.59 9.82
CA LYS A 120 -14.38 -6.40 9.88
C LYS A 120 -15.70 -5.62 9.84
N GLN A 121 -15.66 -4.29 9.94
CA GLN A 121 -16.85 -3.46 10.18
C GLN A 121 -17.69 -4.00 11.36
N ASN A 122 -17.01 -4.31 12.47
CA ASN A 122 -17.61 -4.97 13.63
C ASN A 122 -17.27 -4.23 14.94
N ALA A 123 -18.05 -3.18 15.23
CA ALA A 123 -17.95 -2.41 16.45
C ALA A 123 -18.11 -3.22 17.76
N THR A 124 -18.67 -4.45 17.71
CA THR A 124 -18.76 -5.28 18.93
C THR A 124 -17.39 -5.68 19.47
N LEU A 125 -16.37 -5.76 18.60
CA LEU A 125 -14.99 -6.04 19.01
C LEU A 125 -14.40 -4.91 19.86
N CYS A 126 -14.81 -3.65 19.63
CA CYS A 126 -14.37 -2.49 20.42
C CYS A 126 -14.72 -2.61 21.91
N LYS A 127 -15.69 -3.46 22.29
CA LYS A 127 -16.03 -3.72 23.71
C LYS A 127 -14.87 -4.32 24.50
N LYS A 128 -13.90 -4.96 23.83
CA LYS A 128 -12.72 -5.58 24.43
C LYS A 128 -11.58 -4.60 24.72
N ILE A 129 -11.68 -3.37 24.22
CA ILE A 129 -10.67 -2.32 24.38
C ILE A 129 -10.74 -1.74 25.80
N ALA A 130 -9.58 -1.62 26.45
CA ALA A 130 -9.47 -1.11 27.81
C ALA A 130 -9.40 0.42 27.87
N TYR A 131 -8.65 1.05 26.97
CA TYR A 131 -8.52 2.51 26.93
C TYR A 131 -9.75 3.18 26.32
N GLY A 132 -10.43 4.02 27.11
CA GLY A 132 -11.69 4.68 26.71
C GLY A 132 -11.59 5.45 25.40
N TYR A 133 -10.53 6.24 25.21
CA TYR A 133 -10.35 7.02 23.98
C TYR A 133 -10.18 6.13 22.73
N ILE A 134 -9.42 5.04 22.81
CA ILE A 134 -9.26 4.08 21.69
C ILE A 134 -10.59 3.39 21.42
N LYS A 135 -11.35 3.08 22.47
CA LYS A 135 -12.66 2.41 22.36
C LYS A 135 -13.66 3.29 21.63
N GLU A 136 -13.73 4.57 21.97
CA GLU A 136 -14.59 5.56 21.29
C GLU A 136 -14.22 5.67 19.80
N GLU A 137 -12.93 5.87 19.50
CA GLU A 137 -12.43 5.95 18.11
C GLU A 137 -12.63 4.63 17.32
N CYS A 138 -12.61 3.50 18.01
CA CYS A 138 -12.91 2.20 17.42
C CYS A 138 -14.39 2.10 17.04
N ILE A 139 -15.30 2.50 17.93
CA ILE A 139 -16.75 2.43 17.69
C ILE A 139 -17.12 3.31 16.49
N GLU A 140 -16.57 4.52 16.41
CA GLU A 140 -16.81 5.43 15.29
C GLU A 140 -16.27 4.87 13.96
N GLY A 141 -15.07 4.30 13.95
CA GLY A 141 -14.43 3.80 12.72
C GLY A 141 -14.91 2.42 12.25
N ALA A 142 -15.54 1.63 13.11
CA ALA A 142 -15.95 0.25 12.83
C ALA A 142 -17.48 0.09 12.63
N SER A 143 -18.20 1.20 12.48
CA SER A 143 -19.66 1.26 12.27
C SER A 143 -20.02 1.55 10.82
#